data_AF-A0ABD7SBQ4-F1
#
_entry.id   AF-A0ABD7SBQ4-F1
#
_cell.length_a   1.000
_cell.length_b   1.000
_cell.length_c   1.000
_cell.angle_alpha   90.00
_cell.angle_beta   90.00
_cell.angle_gamma   90.00
#
_symmetry.space_group_name_H-M   'P 1'
#
loop_
_entity.id
_entity.type
_entity.pdbx_description
1 polymer ?
#
loop_
_entity_poly.entity_id
_entity_poly.type
_entity_poly.pdbx_seq_one_letter_code
_entity_poly.pdbx_strand_id
1 'polypeptide(L)'
;MFGNKSNRGAQTVVDTLIGPQVVIRGDLMFSGGLYVEGRVLGKVIAEEGASATLTVAEQGSIEGEVRAPVVIINGQLIGDVHAAERVELAANARVQGNVHYQVVEMSAGAQLTGRLIHAASAGATAALPAPEASRAEPVKALQAETADV
;
A
#
# COMPACT_ATOMS: atom_id res chain seq x y z
N MET A 1 -37.46 -5.07 -27.59
CA MET A 1 -36.01 -5.27 -27.44
C MET A 1 -35.54 -4.35 -26.33
N PHE A 2 -35.19 -4.88 -25.17
CA PHE A 2 -34.68 -4.08 -24.05
C PHE A 2 -33.38 -4.72 -23.56
N GLY A 3 -32.28 -3.99 -23.75
CA GLY A 3 -30.92 -4.41 -23.39
C GLY A 3 -30.72 -4.30 -21.89
N ASN A 4 -30.45 -5.44 -21.26
CA ASN A 4 -30.10 -5.50 -19.85
C ASN A 4 -28.64 -5.09 -19.66
N LYS A 5 -28.41 -3.84 -19.25
CA LYS A 5 -27.08 -3.33 -18.87
C LYS A 5 -26.86 -3.69 -17.40
N SER A 6 -26.37 -4.91 -17.16
CA SER A 6 -25.99 -5.31 -15.80
C SER A 6 -24.78 -4.49 -15.36
N ASN A 7 -25.03 -3.67 -14.35
CA ASN A 7 -24.05 -3.02 -13.51
C ASN A 7 -23.20 -4.11 -12.82
N ARG A 8 -22.13 -4.56 -13.48
CA ARG A 8 -21.06 -5.34 -12.85
C ARG A 8 -20.26 -4.37 -11.98
N GLY A 9 -20.85 -3.98 -10.84
CA GLY A 9 -20.08 -3.46 -9.72
C GLY A 9 -19.00 -4.48 -9.41
N ALA A 10 -17.77 -3.99 -9.18
CA ALA A 10 -16.54 -4.73 -8.90
C ALA A 10 -16.80 -6.10 -8.26
N GLN A 11 -17.04 -7.11 -9.09
CA GLN A 11 -17.05 -8.49 -8.64
C GLN A 11 -15.57 -8.82 -8.52
N THR A 12 -15.08 -8.81 -7.29
CA THR A 12 -13.84 -9.50 -6.96
C THR A 12 -14.04 -10.94 -7.43
N VAL A 13 -13.54 -11.26 -8.62
CA VAL A 13 -13.63 -12.61 -9.18
C VAL A 13 -12.72 -13.44 -8.31
N VAL A 14 -13.30 -14.16 -7.37
CA VAL A 14 -12.57 -15.13 -6.54
C VAL A 14 -12.41 -16.38 -7.39
N ASP A 15 -11.22 -16.57 -7.95
CA ASP A 15 -10.88 -17.77 -8.73
C ASP A 15 -10.49 -18.92 -7.80
N THR A 16 -9.77 -18.61 -6.71
CA THR A 16 -9.22 -19.58 -5.77
C THR A 16 -9.62 -19.26 -4.34
N LEU A 17 -10.08 -20.27 -3.60
CA LEU A 17 -10.45 -20.16 -2.18
C LEU A 17 -9.66 -21.16 -1.34
N ILE A 18 -9.01 -20.67 -0.29
CA ILE A 18 -8.36 -21.48 0.75
C ILE A 18 -9.30 -21.53 1.95
N GLY A 19 -9.86 -22.70 2.21
CA GLY A 19 -10.84 -22.89 3.28
C GLY A 19 -10.26 -22.72 4.69
N PRO A 20 -11.13 -22.56 5.71
CA PRO A 20 -10.73 -22.13 7.05
C PRO A 20 -9.95 -23.19 7.84
N GLN A 21 -10.03 -24.45 7.44
CA GLN A 21 -9.32 -25.56 8.08
C GLN A 21 -7.99 -25.90 7.39
N VAL A 22 -7.60 -25.14 6.35
CA VAL A 22 -6.37 -25.37 5.62
C VAL A 22 -5.22 -24.62 6.27
N VAL A 23 -4.09 -25.30 6.45
CA VAL A 23 -2.81 -24.70 6.85
C VAL A 23 -1.80 -24.98 5.75
N ILE A 24 -1.32 -23.92 5.11
CA ILE A 24 -0.30 -23.99 4.08
C ILE A 24 1.04 -23.59 4.67
N ARG A 25 2.08 -24.38 4.40
CA ARG A 25 3.46 -24.11 4.79
C ARG A 25 4.33 -24.14 3.54
N GLY A 26 4.93 -23.00 3.20
CA GLY A 26 5.74 -22.82 1.99
C GLY A 26 5.28 -21.63 1.16
N ASP A 27 5.78 -21.56 -0.07
CA ASP A 27 5.55 -20.44 -0.96
C ASP A 27 4.37 -20.71 -1.91
N LEU A 28 3.49 -19.73 -2.06
CA LEU A 28 2.32 -19.74 -2.92
C LEU A 28 2.48 -18.73 -4.02
N MET A 29 2.25 -19.17 -5.26
CA MET A 29 2.11 -18.30 -6.42
C MET A 29 0.69 -18.40 -6.94
N PHE A 30 0.07 -17.25 -7.23
CA PHE A 30 -1.30 -17.21 -7.72
C PHE A 30 -1.49 -16.11 -8.78
N SER A 31 -2.53 -16.25 -9.57
CA SER A 31 -3.03 -15.24 -10.49
C SER A 31 -4.55 -15.14 -10.35
N GLY A 32 -5.13 -13.99 -10.74
CA GLY A 32 -6.55 -13.72 -10.49
C GLY A 32 -6.87 -13.47 -9.01
N GLY A 33 -8.06 -13.85 -8.58
CA GLY A 33 -8.50 -13.63 -7.19
C GLY A 33 -8.19 -14.80 -6.26
N LEU A 34 -7.48 -14.52 -5.15
CA LEU A 34 -7.21 -15.47 -4.07
C LEU A 34 -7.92 -15.02 -2.79
N TYR A 35 -8.79 -15.88 -2.26
CA TYR A 35 -9.50 -15.67 -1.01
C TYR A 35 -9.00 -16.63 0.07
N VAL A 36 -8.51 -16.10 1.20
CA VAL A 36 -7.85 -16.87 2.25
C VAL A 36 -8.64 -16.81 3.54
N GLU A 37 -9.26 -17.94 3.92
CA GLU A 37 -9.95 -18.13 5.21
C GLU A 37 -9.09 -18.92 6.22
N GLY A 38 -8.12 -19.69 5.73
CA GLY A 38 -7.23 -20.54 6.53
C GLY A 38 -5.97 -19.84 7.03
N ARG A 39 -4.91 -20.63 7.25
CA ARG A 39 -3.59 -20.13 7.68
C ARG A 39 -2.55 -20.35 6.60
N VAL A 40 -1.75 -19.33 6.31
CA VAL A 40 -0.63 -19.42 5.38
C VAL A 40 0.65 -19.00 6.10
N LEU A 41 1.64 -19.89 6.13
CA LEU A 41 2.97 -19.63 6.67
C LEU A 41 3.99 -19.71 5.53
N GLY A 42 4.47 -18.55 5.07
CA GLY A 42 5.40 -18.45 3.95
C GLY A 42 5.09 -17.26 3.04
N LYS A 43 5.55 -17.33 1.78
CA LYS A 43 5.38 -16.24 0.82
C LYS A 43 4.10 -16.40 0.01
N VAL A 44 3.36 -15.32 -0.20
CA VAL A 44 2.19 -15.28 -1.09
C VAL A 44 2.44 -14.25 -2.17
N ILE A 45 2.71 -14.71 -3.38
CA ILE A 45 3.20 -13.88 -4.48
C ILE A 45 2.22 -13.98 -5.65
N ALA A 46 1.68 -12.83 -6.07
CA ALA A 46 0.95 -12.72 -7.31
C ALA A 46 1.91 -12.77 -8.51
N GLU A 47 1.48 -13.40 -9.59
CA GLU A 47 2.22 -13.41 -10.85
C GLU A 47 2.42 -12.00 -11.42
N GLU A 48 3.64 -11.69 -11.88
CA GLU A 48 3.96 -10.37 -12.42
C GLU A 48 3.17 -10.08 -13.71
N GLY A 49 2.59 -8.88 -13.80
CA GLY A 49 1.81 -8.46 -14.96
C GLY A 49 0.37 -8.97 -15.02
N ALA A 50 -0.05 -9.84 -14.09
CA ALA A 50 -1.43 -10.29 -13.97
C ALA A 50 -2.24 -9.37 -13.04
N SER A 51 -3.50 -9.12 -13.38
CA SER A 51 -4.47 -8.54 -12.45
C SER A 51 -4.79 -9.57 -11.37
N ALA A 52 -4.18 -9.40 -10.20
CA ALA A 52 -4.37 -10.28 -9.06
C ALA A 52 -4.92 -9.53 -7.84
N THR A 53 -5.80 -10.17 -7.10
CA THR A 53 -6.36 -9.64 -5.86
C THR A 53 -6.24 -10.67 -4.76
N LEU A 54 -5.52 -10.32 -3.70
CA LEU A 54 -5.50 -11.12 -2.48
C LEU A 54 -6.52 -10.57 -1.50
N THR A 55 -7.42 -11.44 -1.02
CA THR A 55 -8.35 -11.12 0.06
C THR A 55 -8.11 -12.06 1.24
N VAL A 56 -7.73 -11.50 2.38
CA VAL A 56 -7.66 -12.23 3.65
C VAL A 56 -9.01 -12.06 4.35
N ALA A 57 -9.72 -13.16 4.58
CA ALA A 57 -10.98 -13.17 5.29
C ALA A 57 -10.77 -12.87 6.79
N GLU A 58 -11.86 -12.64 7.53
CA GLU A 58 -11.80 -12.32 8.95
C GLU A 58 -11.13 -13.43 9.79
N GLN A 59 -11.37 -14.70 9.47
CA GLN A 59 -10.71 -15.84 10.13
C GLN A 59 -9.33 -16.17 9.52
N GLY A 60 -8.98 -15.54 8.40
CA GLY A 60 -7.74 -15.75 7.69
C GLY A 60 -6.54 -15.19 8.44
N SER A 61 -5.42 -15.93 8.37
CA SER A 61 -4.13 -15.46 8.89
C SER A 61 -3.00 -15.76 7.92
N ILE A 62 -2.16 -14.75 7.69
CA ILE A 62 -0.95 -14.89 6.86
C ILE A 62 0.26 -14.47 7.69
N GLU A 63 1.24 -15.36 7.76
CA GLU A 63 2.54 -15.15 8.39
C GLU A 63 3.63 -15.24 7.32
N GLY A 64 4.23 -14.11 6.96
CA GLY A 64 5.29 -14.05 5.96
C GLY A 64 5.18 -12.85 5.03
N GLU A 65 5.60 -13.04 3.79
CA GLU A 65 5.72 -11.95 2.81
C GLU A 65 4.59 -12.04 1.79
N VAL A 66 3.88 -10.93 1.59
CA VAL A 66 2.76 -10.83 0.65
C VAL A 66 3.12 -9.85 -0.46
N ARG A 67 2.99 -10.27 -1.71
CA ARG A 67 3.19 -9.40 -2.89
C ARG A 67 2.00 -9.54 -3.83
N ALA A 68 1.24 -8.47 -4.02
CA ALA A 68 0.12 -8.44 -4.96
C ALA A 68 -0.20 -7.01 -5.41
N PRO A 69 -0.90 -6.81 -6.55
CA PRO A 69 -1.32 -5.47 -6.94
C PRO A 69 -2.39 -4.92 -5.98
N VAL A 70 -3.41 -5.72 -5.68
CA VAL A 70 -4.48 -5.36 -4.75
C VAL A 70 -4.47 -6.32 -3.56
N VAL A 71 -4.42 -5.77 -2.35
CA VAL A 71 -4.46 -6.53 -1.09
C VAL A 71 -5.60 -6.03 -0.22
N ILE A 72 -6.55 -6.90 0.13
CA ILE A 72 -7.68 -6.62 1.02
C ILE A 72 -7.52 -7.47 2.27
N ILE A 73 -7.47 -6.84 3.44
CA ILE A 73 -7.23 -7.53 4.72
C ILE A 73 -8.44 -7.32 5.62
N ASN A 74 -9.13 -8.41 5.95
CA ASN A 74 -10.19 -8.43 6.97
C ASN A 74 -9.76 -9.16 8.25
N GLY A 75 -8.73 -10.01 8.17
CA GLY A 75 -8.23 -10.82 9.27
C GLY A 75 -6.87 -10.36 9.77
N GLN A 76 -5.98 -11.33 10.00
CA GLN A 76 -4.67 -11.10 10.61
C GLN A 76 -3.54 -11.26 9.58
N LEU A 77 -2.57 -10.35 9.61
CA LEU A 77 -1.37 -10.45 8.80
C LEU A 77 -0.15 -10.09 9.64
N ILE A 78 0.85 -10.97 9.64
CA ILE A 78 2.13 -10.77 10.32
C ILE A 78 3.25 -10.89 9.28
N GLY A 79 3.96 -9.80 9.03
CA GLY A 79 5.07 -9.73 8.08
C GLY A 79 4.97 -8.57 7.11
N ASP A 80 5.69 -8.67 6.00
CA ASP A 80 5.84 -7.60 5.02
C ASP A 80 4.79 -7.70 3.91
N VAL A 81 4.10 -6.60 3.63
CA VAL A 81 3.10 -6.49 2.56
C VAL A 81 3.61 -5.55 1.50
N HIS A 82 3.62 -5.99 0.26
CA HIS A 82 3.93 -5.19 -0.91
C HIS A 82 2.71 -5.13 -1.83
N ALA A 83 1.97 -4.03 -1.72
CA ALA A 83 0.83 -3.71 -2.58
C ALA A 83 1.30 -2.79 -3.71
N ALA A 84 1.25 -3.28 -4.96
CA ALA A 84 1.70 -2.48 -6.11
C ALA A 84 0.70 -1.38 -6.51
N GLU A 85 -0.60 -1.57 -6.25
CA GLU A 85 -1.66 -0.59 -6.57
C GLU A 85 -2.35 -0.08 -5.32
N ARG A 86 -3.02 -0.95 -4.57
CA ARG A 86 -3.77 -0.53 -3.36
C ARG A 86 -3.79 -1.58 -2.27
N VAL A 87 -3.83 -1.11 -1.03
CA VAL A 87 -4.11 -1.91 0.15
C VAL A 87 -5.37 -1.40 0.85
N GLU A 88 -6.26 -2.32 1.19
CA GLU A 88 -7.50 -2.06 1.91
C GLU A 88 -7.48 -2.79 3.24
N LEU A 89 -7.58 -2.03 4.33
CA LEU A 89 -7.64 -2.52 5.70
C LEU A 89 -9.08 -2.36 6.20
N ALA A 90 -9.80 -3.47 6.30
CA ALA A 90 -11.18 -3.47 6.80
C ALA A 90 -11.23 -3.29 8.33
N ALA A 91 -12.43 -3.10 8.88
CA ALA A 91 -12.63 -2.75 10.29
C ALA A 91 -12.03 -3.76 11.29
N ASN A 92 -11.90 -5.04 10.91
CA ASN A 92 -11.34 -6.10 11.76
C ASN A 92 -9.87 -6.43 11.44
N ALA A 93 -9.24 -5.69 10.52
CA ALA A 93 -7.88 -5.95 10.08
C ALA A 93 -6.87 -5.76 11.21
N ARG A 94 -5.97 -6.72 11.39
CA ARG A 94 -4.82 -6.63 12.29
C ARG A 94 -3.54 -6.92 11.52
N VAL A 95 -2.77 -5.87 11.24
CA VAL A 95 -1.50 -5.97 10.52
C VAL A 95 -0.34 -5.70 11.45
N GLN A 96 0.63 -6.61 11.50
CA GLN A 96 1.88 -6.45 12.23
C GLN A 96 3.06 -6.59 11.27
N GLY A 97 3.72 -5.48 10.93
CA GLY A 97 4.86 -5.48 10.01
C GLY A 97 4.90 -4.25 9.11
N ASN A 98 5.67 -4.33 8.02
CA ASN A 98 5.83 -3.23 7.08
C ASN A 98 4.85 -3.36 5.92
N VAL A 99 4.16 -2.27 5.58
CA VAL A 99 3.25 -2.24 4.45
C VAL A 99 3.77 -1.23 3.44
N HIS A 100 4.21 -1.73 2.30
CA HIS A 100 4.51 -0.94 1.12
C HIS A 100 3.24 -0.79 0.29
N TYR A 101 2.85 0.45 0.01
CA TYR A 101 1.60 0.75 -0.70
C TYR A 101 1.75 1.96 -1.61
N GLN A 102 0.91 2.05 -2.64
CA GLN A 102 0.70 3.28 -3.41
C GLN A 102 -0.55 4.01 -2.91
N VAL A 103 -1.68 3.30 -2.82
CA VAL A 103 -2.91 3.80 -2.20
C VAL A 103 -3.26 2.93 -1.00
N VAL A 104 -3.64 3.57 0.10
CA VAL A 104 -4.09 2.88 1.33
C VAL A 104 -5.48 3.37 1.70
N GLU A 105 -6.38 2.42 1.92
CA GLU A 105 -7.71 2.68 2.48
C GLU A 105 -7.82 1.96 3.82
N MET A 106 -8.21 2.70 4.87
CA MET A 106 -8.35 2.16 6.22
C MET A 106 -9.75 2.43 6.73
N SER A 107 -10.45 1.37 7.08
CA SER A 107 -11.75 1.43 7.75
C SER A 107 -11.58 1.73 9.25
N ALA A 108 -12.59 2.37 9.84
CA ALA A 108 -12.64 2.58 11.28
C ALA A 108 -12.62 1.23 12.02
N GLY A 109 -11.63 1.04 12.90
CA GLY A 109 -11.41 -0.21 13.63
C GLY A 109 -10.16 -0.98 13.20
N ALA A 110 -9.63 -0.72 12.00
CA ALA A 110 -8.40 -1.36 11.52
C ALA A 110 -7.21 -1.04 12.44
N GLN A 111 -6.44 -2.07 12.79
CA GLN A 111 -5.25 -1.95 13.62
C GLN A 111 -4.01 -2.29 12.80
N LEU A 112 -3.05 -1.36 12.77
CA LEU A 112 -1.75 -1.57 12.14
C LEU A 112 -0.65 -1.25 13.14
N THR A 113 0.27 -2.21 13.32
CA THR A 113 1.46 -2.09 14.16
C THR A 113 2.69 -2.28 13.29
N GLY A 114 3.40 -1.20 12.97
CA GLY A 114 4.60 -1.25 12.15
C GLY A 114 4.75 0.00 11.31
N ARG A 115 5.34 -0.15 10.11
CA ARG A 115 5.67 0.98 9.24
C ARG A 115 4.84 0.97 7.97
N LEU A 116 4.22 2.10 7.68
CA LEU A 116 3.61 2.41 6.40
C LEU A 116 4.67 3.05 5.49
N ILE A 117 4.99 2.42 4.36
CA ILE A 117 6.00 2.87 3.40
C ILE A 117 5.32 3.16 2.07
N HIS A 118 5.14 4.42 1.75
CA HIS A 118 4.60 4.80 0.44
C HIS A 118 5.62 4.48 -0.66
N ALA A 119 5.25 3.67 -1.67
CA ALA A 119 6.18 3.14 -2.66
C ALA A 119 6.80 4.23 -3.56
N ALA A 120 6.17 5.41 -3.71
CA ALA A 120 6.79 6.56 -4.37
C ALA A 120 7.98 7.17 -3.59
N SER A 121 8.19 6.80 -2.32
CA SER A 121 9.31 7.31 -1.52
C SER A 121 10.66 6.63 -1.80
N ALA A 122 10.70 5.60 -2.66
CA ALA A 122 11.96 5.01 -3.13
C ALA A 122 12.72 5.88 -4.17
N GLY A 123 12.17 7.06 -4.53
CA GLY A 123 12.81 8.03 -5.42
C GLY A 123 12.84 9.48 -4.90
N ALA A 124 12.40 9.74 -3.67
CA ALA A 124 12.33 11.08 -3.10
C ALA A 124 13.33 11.28 -1.95
N THR A 125 14.62 11.04 -2.24
CA THR A 125 15.71 11.68 -1.51
C THR A 125 16.45 12.63 -2.46
N ALA A 126 15.70 13.53 -3.10
CA ALA A 126 16.26 14.75 -3.66
C ALA A 126 16.17 15.82 -2.57
N ALA A 127 17.34 16.23 -2.08
CA ALA A 127 17.63 17.27 -1.11
C ALA A 127 16.50 18.28 -0.84
N LEU A 128 16.06 18.33 0.43
CA LEU A 128 15.50 19.56 0.98
C LEU A 128 16.65 20.60 1.01
N PRO A 129 16.59 21.73 0.29
CA PRO A 129 17.47 22.84 0.60
C PRO A 129 17.11 23.34 2.00
N ALA A 130 18.12 23.48 2.86
CA ALA A 130 17.97 24.00 4.22
C ALA A 130 17.32 25.41 4.18
N PRO A 131 16.51 25.79 5.18
CA PRO A 131 16.01 27.15 5.26
C PRO A 131 17.18 28.07 5.65
N GLU A 132 17.65 28.89 4.71
CA GLU A 132 18.54 30.02 5.01
C GLU A 132 17.77 31.05 5.83
N ALA A 133 17.82 30.87 7.15
CA ALA A 133 17.51 31.91 8.10
C ALA A 133 18.63 32.95 8.09
N SER A 134 18.25 34.19 7.82
CA SER A 134 18.86 35.41 8.36
C SER A 134 20.33 35.68 8.03
N ARG A 135 20.55 36.56 7.05
CA ARG A 135 21.65 37.53 7.18
C ARG A 135 21.17 38.92 6.77
N ALA A 136 21.05 39.74 7.81
CA ALA A 136 20.79 41.16 7.86
C ALA A 136 21.36 41.97 6.68
N GLU A 137 20.52 42.86 6.19
CA GLU A 137 20.92 44.06 5.44
C GLU A 137 21.86 44.93 6.28
N PRO A 138 22.86 45.56 5.66
CA PRO A 138 23.28 46.88 6.09
C PRO A 138 23.00 47.90 4.98
N VAL A 139 22.07 48.78 5.30
CA VAL A 139 21.95 50.15 4.79
C VAL A 139 23.32 50.84 4.75
N LYS A 140 23.64 51.44 3.59
CA LYS A 140 24.29 52.75 3.59
C LYS A 140 23.72 53.63 2.47
N ALA A 141 23.22 54.76 2.92
CA ALA A 141 22.56 55.81 2.18
C ALA A 141 23.55 56.87 1.69
N LEU A 142 23.09 57.68 0.72
CA LEU A 142 23.50 59.06 0.37
C LEU A 142 24.93 59.25 -0.21
N GLN A 143 25.22 60.15 -1.16
CA GLN A 143 24.47 61.03 -2.08
C GLN A 143 25.53 61.73 -2.97
N ALA A 144 25.13 62.13 -4.18
CA ALA A 144 25.49 63.34 -4.92
C ALA A 144 26.87 63.55 -5.61
N GLU A 145 26.74 64.23 -6.78
CA GLU A 145 27.71 65.13 -7.46
C GLU A 145 28.88 64.52 -8.25
N THR A 146 29.31 64.95 -9.44
CA THR A 146 28.86 65.84 -10.55
C THR A 146 29.88 65.70 -11.70
N ALA A 147 29.47 66.07 -12.93
CA ALA A 147 30.25 66.69 -14.02
C ALA A 147 31.31 65.91 -14.86
N ASP A 148 31.04 65.87 -16.17
CA ASP A 148 31.87 66.35 -17.31
C ASP A 148 33.28 65.75 -17.56
N VAL A 149 33.48 65.07 -18.70
CA VAL A 149 34.12 65.56 -19.97
C VAL A 149 33.93 64.50 -21.05
#